data_AF-A0A7X1B0W7-F1
#
_entry.id   AF-A0A7X1B0W7-F1
#
_cell.length_a   1.000
_cell.length_b   1.000
_cell.length_c   1.000
_cell.angle_alpha   90.00
_cell.angle_beta   90.00
_cell.angle_gamma   90.00
#
_symmetry.space_group_name_H-M   'P 1'
#
loop_
_entity.id
_entity.type
_entity.pdbx_description
1 polymer ?
#
loop_
_entity_poly.entity_id
_entity_poly.type
_entity_poly.pdbx_seq_one_letter_code
_entity_poly.pdbx_strand_id
1 'polypeptide(L)'
;MEGARFQKPRRGGFTLVEIMIVVIIIGLLASLAIPAFLRVRASSYASRIANDYRLYRDAFEIYYVENGVWPADNNHGHIPPEMEGRLPGFDQESPSGDFWDWDRNAAGAVAGVSLYGEKTDEAVMVRVDEILDDGDLSTGKFYHGPTRYTFELD
;
A
#
# COMPACT_ATOMS: atom_id res chain seq x y z
N MET A 1 -55.86 17.87 -53.62
CA MET A 1 -54.70 18.42 -52.89
C MET A 1 -54.09 17.26 -52.12
N GLU A 2 -52.98 16.73 -52.62
CA GLU A 2 -52.35 15.51 -52.09
C GLU A 2 -51.44 15.87 -50.91
N GLY A 3 -51.72 15.28 -49.74
CA GLY A 3 -50.98 15.56 -48.51
C GLY A 3 -49.63 14.87 -48.51
N ALA A 4 -48.54 15.65 -48.52
CA ALA A 4 -47.18 15.13 -48.40
C ALA A 4 -46.99 14.41 -47.05
N ARG A 5 -46.77 13.09 -47.10
CA ARG A 5 -46.39 12.29 -45.93
C ARG A 5 -44.95 12.60 -45.54
N PHE A 6 -44.75 13.23 -44.39
CA PHE A 6 -43.45 13.29 -43.73
C PHE A 6 -43.02 11.88 -43.30
N GLN A 7 -42.05 11.29 -44.00
CA GLN A 7 -41.38 10.08 -43.55
C GLN A 7 -40.45 10.43 -42.39
N LYS A 8 -40.71 9.88 -41.19
CA LYS A 8 -39.77 9.96 -40.07
C LYS A 8 -38.46 9.26 -40.47
N PRO A 9 -37.29 9.89 -40.28
CA PRO A 9 -36.01 9.22 -40.51
C PRO A 9 -35.92 7.99 -39.60
N ARG A 10 -35.58 6.84 -40.19
CA ARG A 10 -35.32 5.61 -39.43
C ARG A 10 -34.07 5.85 -38.58
N ARG A 11 -34.23 5.89 -37.26
CA ARG A 11 -33.10 5.80 -36.34
C ARG A 11 -32.47 4.43 -36.50
N GLY A 12 -31.23 4.37 -36.99
CA GLY A 12 -30.46 3.14 -37.07
C GLY A 12 -30.12 2.62 -35.67
N GLY A 13 -30.31 1.32 -35.44
CA GLY A 13 -29.80 0.63 -34.26
C GLY A 13 -28.41 0.06 -34.51
N PHE A 14 -27.63 -0.14 -33.45
CA PHE A 14 -26.31 -0.79 -33.53
C PHE A 14 -26.45 -2.23 -34.03
N THR A 15 -25.48 -2.66 -34.82
CA THR A 15 -25.41 -4.06 -35.28
C THR A 15 -24.74 -4.95 -34.23
N LEU A 16 -25.06 -6.24 -34.23
CA LEU A 16 -24.36 -7.22 -33.40
C LEU A 16 -22.86 -7.25 -33.71
N VAL A 17 -22.51 -7.09 -35.00
CA VAL A 17 -21.11 -7.08 -35.46
C VAL A 17 -20.34 -5.88 -34.91
N GLU A 18 -20.94 -4.69 -34.84
CA GLU A 18 -20.32 -3.52 -34.20
C GLU A 18 -19.98 -3.79 -32.74
N ILE A 19 -20.93 -4.34 -31.98
CA ILE A 19 -20.69 -4.64 -30.56
C ILE A 19 -19.63 -5.74 -30.41
N MET A 20 -19.62 -6.75 -31.28
CA MET A 20 -18.61 -7.82 -31.26
C MET A 20 -17.19 -7.29 -31.48
N ILE A 21 -16.97 -6.42 -32.47
CA ILE A 21 -15.64 -5.87 -32.73
C ILE A 21 -15.19 -4.99 -31.57
N VAL A 22 -16.11 -4.20 -30.99
CA VAL A 22 -15.80 -3.34 -29.84
C VAL A 22 -15.37 -4.14 -28.63
N VAL A 23 -16.09 -5.22 -28.26
CA VAL A 23 -15.70 -6.03 -27.10
C VAL A 23 -14.38 -6.78 -27.33
N ILE A 24 -14.08 -7.18 -28.58
CA ILE A 24 -12.79 -7.78 -28.92
C ILE A 24 -11.66 -6.78 -28.73
N ILE A 25 -11.80 -5.56 -29.25
CA ILE A 25 -10.77 -4.53 -29.09
C ILE A 25 -10.59 -4.16 -27.61
N ILE A 26 -11.67 -3.99 -26.85
CA ILE A 26 -11.59 -3.72 -25.40
C ILE A 26 -10.90 -4.88 -24.68
N GLY A 27 -11.22 -6.13 -25.00
CA GLY A 27 -10.58 -7.31 -24.41
C GLY A 27 -9.08 -7.38 -24.72
N LEU A 28 -8.68 -7.08 -25.96
CA LEU A 28 -7.27 -7.02 -26.35
C LEU A 28 -6.52 -5.93 -25.57
N LEU A 29 -7.08 -4.72 -25.47
CA LEU A 29 -6.47 -3.62 -24.71
C LEU A 29 -6.39 -3.94 -23.21
N ALA A 30 -7.46 -4.50 -22.63
CA ALA A 30 -7.50 -4.87 -21.22
C ALA A 30 -6.44 -5.92 -20.87
N SER A 31 -6.18 -6.89 -21.75
CA SER A 31 -5.20 -7.94 -21.50
C SER A 31 -3.77 -7.43 -21.34
N LEU A 32 -3.41 -6.34 -22.03
CA LEU A 32 -2.11 -5.68 -21.89
C LEU A 32 -2.10 -4.67 -20.73
N ALA A 33 -3.21 -3.93 -20.55
CA ALA A 33 -3.29 -2.86 -19.57
C ALA A 33 -3.34 -3.36 -18.12
N ILE A 34 -4.08 -4.43 -17.82
CA ILE A 34 -4.24 -4.94 -16.45
C ILE A 34 -2.90 -5.34 -15.80
N PRO A 35 -2.05 -6.20 -16.41
CA PRO A 35 -0.79 -6.59 -15.77
C PRO A 35 0.18 -5.41 -15.65
N ALA A 36 0.17 -4.47 -16.60
CA ALA A 36 0.97 -3.25 -16.50
C ALA A 36 0.51 -2.37 -15.33
N PHE A 37 -0.80 -2.19 -15.17
CA PHE A 37 -1.39 -1.44 -14.06
C PHE A 37 -1.06 -2.07 -12.70
N LEU A 38 -1.16 -3.40 -12.58
CA LEU A 38 -0.83 -4.11 -11.34
C LEU A 38 0.64 -3.90 -10.92
N ARG A 39 1.59 -3.94 -11.86
CA ARG A 39 3.01 -3.66 -11.57
C ARG A 39 3.23 -2.22 -11.09
N VAL A 40 2.60 -1.24 -11.74
CA VAL A 40 2.71 0.17 -11.34
C VAL A 40 2.10 0.39 -9.95
N ARG A 41 0.97 -0.24 -9.65
CA ARG A 41 0.33 -0.20 -8.33
C ARG A 41 1.24 -0.79 -7.26
N ALA A 42 1.80 -1.98 -7.47
CA ALA A 42 2.72 -2.62 -6.52
C ALA A 42 3.95 -1.74 -6.23
N SER A 43 4.58 -1.16 -7.27
CA SER A 43 5.70 -0.24 -7.09
C SER A 43 5.31 1.04 -6.35
N SER A 44 4.11 1.56 -6.58
CA SER A 44 3.59 2.74 -5.86
C SER A 44 3.34 2.42 -4.39
N TYR A 45 2.83 1.22 -4.08
CA TYR A 45 2.65 0.75 -2.72
C TYR A 45 3.97 0.58 -2.00
N ALA A 46 4.95 -0.09 -2.61
CA ALA A 46 6.29 -0.23 -2.02
C ALA A 46 6.92 1.13 -1.71
N SER A 47 6.85 2.09 -2.64
CA SER A 47 7.40 3.43 -2.43
C SER A 47 6.71 4.18 -1.30
N ARG A 48 5.38 4.06 -1.19
CA ARG A 48 4.61 4.69 -0.12
C ARG A 48 4.91 4.06 1.24
N ILE A 49 4.86 2.74 1.33
CA ILE A 49 5.14 1.99 2.57
C ILE A 49 6.58 2.28 3.04
N ALA A 50 7.56 2.30 2.13
CA ALA A 50 8.94 2.65 2.49
C ALA A 50 9.07 4.08 3.05
N ASN A 51 8.35 5.04 2.47
CA ASN A 51 8.32 6.41 2.99
C ASN A 51 7.63 6.50 4.37
N ASP A 52 6.54 5.77 4.56
CA ASP A 52 5.82 5.70 5.84
C ASP A 52 6.73 5.09 6.92
N TYR A 53 7.46 4.00 6.62
CA TYR A 53 8.47 3.43 7.52
C TYR A 53 9.53 4.45 7.94
N ARG A 54 10.12 5.19 6.98
CA ARG A 54 11.12 6.23 7.29
C ARG A 54 10.52 7.32 8.18
N LEU A 55 9.34 7.81 7.84
CA LEU A 55 8.66 8.85 8.59
C LEU A 55 8.41 8.44 10.04
N TYR A 56 7.88 7.23 10.25
CA TYR A 56 7.57 6.74 11.58
C TYR A 56 8.83 6.41 12.37
N ARG A 57 9.82 5.77 11.73
CA ARG A 57 11.14 5.53 12.31
C ARG A 57 11.74 6.83 12.85
N ASP A 58 11.84 7.85 12.00
CA ASP A 58 12.43 9.15 12.37
C ASP A 58 11.67 9.79 13.54
N ALA A 59 10.34 9.70 13.54
CA ALA A 59 9.53 10.23 14.64
C ALA A 59 9.80 9.52 15.97
N PHE A 60 9.92 8.19 15.96
CA PHE A 60 10.26 7.41 17.15
C PHE A 60 11.69 7.70 17.63
N GLU A 61 12.67 7.79 16.71
CA GLU A 61 14.05 8.15 17.06
C GLU A 61 14.13 9.54 17.69
N ILE A 62 13.41 10.52 17.13
CA ILE A 62 13.33 11.87 17.71
C ILE A 62 12.77 11.81 19.13
N TYR A 63 11.71 11.03 19.37
CA TYR A 63 11.17 10.86 20.71
C TYR A 63 12.19 10.26 21.68
N TYR A 64 12.96 9.25 21.25
CA TYR A 64 14.02 8.67 22.06
C TYR A 64 15.13 9.68 22.39
N VAL A 65 15.55 10.48 21.41
CA VAL A 65 16.55 11.54 21.62
C VAL A 65 16.05 12.60 22.61
N GLU A 66 14.76 12.95 22.55
CA GLU A 66 14.15 13.95 23.45
C GLU A 66 13.96 13.45 24.88
N ASN A 67 13.55 12.18 25.06
CA ASN A 67 13.10 11.65 26.35
C ASN A 67 14.07 10.65 26.99
N GLY A 68 15.08 10.18 26.23
CA GLY A 68 16.05 9.16 26.67
C GLY A 68 15.45 7.76 26.81
N VAL A 69 14.19 7.57 26.43
CA VAL A 69 13.46 6.30 26.50
C VAL A 69 12.53 6.18 25.30
N TRP A 70 12.34 4.95 24.81
CA TRP A 70 11.35 4.64 23.79
C TRP A 70 9.92 4.79 24.35
N PRO A 71 8.92 5.15 23.52
CA PRO A 71 7.53 5.19 23.97
C PRO A 71 7.05 3.78 24.34
N ALA A 72 5.94 3.72 25.08
CA ALA A 72 5.31 2.45 25.40
C ALA A 72 4.76 1.79 24.13
N ASP A 73 4.79 0.47 24.11
CA ASP A 73 4.08 -0.33 23.11
C ASP A 73 2.55 -0.15 23.29
N ASN A 74 1.81 -0.20 22.19
CA ASN A 74 0.35 -0.11 22.13
C ASN A 74 -0.20 -1.17 21.16
N ASN A 75 -1.51 -1.33 21.06
CA ASN A 75 -2.08 -2.23 20.06
C ASN A 75 -1.76 -1.73 18.63
N HIS A 76 -1.55 -2.68 17.71
CA HIS A 76 -1.44 -2.42 16.28
C HIS A 76 -2.58 -1.51 15.76
N GLY A 77 -2.24 -0.58 14.86
CA GLY A 77 -3.15 0.42 14.34
C GLY A 77 -3.50 1.53 15.33
N HIS A 78 -2.84 1.56 16.50
CA HIS A 78 -2.99 2.64 17.47
C HIS A 78 -1.66 3.33 17.72
N ILE A 79 -1.70 4.65 17.74
CA ILE A 79 -0.57 5.49 18.09
C ILE A 79 -0.29 5.33 19.60
N PRO A 80 0.96 5.14 20.03
CA PRO A 80 1.33 5.25 21.44
C PRO A 80 0.88 6.63 22.00
N PRO A 81 0.27 6.71 23.19
CA PRO A 81 -0.27 7.97 23.71
C PRO A 81 0.76 9.11 23.76
N GLU A 82 2.03 8.78 24.00
CA GLU A 82 3.13 9.74 24.07
C GLU A 82 3.53 10.32 22.69
N MET A 83 3.06 9.69 21.61
CA MET A 83 3.36 10.04 20.21
C MET A 83 2.16 10.66 19.48
N GLU A 84 1.10 11.01 20.21
CA GLU A 84 -0.10 11.59 19.61
C GLU A 84 0.23 12.88 18.81
N GLY A 85 -0.25 12.94 17.57
CA GLY A 85 0.01 14.04 16.65
C GLY A 85 1.38 14.05 15.97
N ARG A 86 2.28 13.11 16.29
CA ARG A 86 3.61 12.99 15.67
C ARG A 86 3.67 11.99 14.51
N LEU A 87 2.67 11.11 14.40
CA LEU A 87 2.64 9.99 13.48
C LEU A 87 1.43 10.09 12.53
N PRO A 88 1.48 10.91 11.47
CA PRO A 88 0.34 11.12 10.59
C PRO A 88 0.03 9.86 9.78
N GLY A 89 -1.18 9.31 9.94
CA GLY A 89 -1.64 8.14 9.19
C GLY A 89 -1.19 6.79 9.75
N PHE A 90 -0.54 6.77 10.92
CA PHE A 90 -0.13 5.53 11.58
C PHE A 90 -1.33 4.72 12.10
N ASP A 91 -2.43 5.41 12.43
CA ASP A 91 -3.71 4.82 12.83
C ASP A 91 -4.57 4.34 11.64
N GLN A 92 -4.08 4.52 10.41
CA GLN A 92 -4.79 4.12 9.19
C GLN A 92 -4.21 2.83 8.61
N GLU A 93 -5.04 2.10 7.86
CA GLU A 93 -4.57 0.97 7.07
C GLU A 93 -3.52 1.43 6.05
N SER A 94 -2.46 0.63 5.92
CA SER A 94 -1.47 0.81 4.88
C SER A 94 -2.11 0.66 3.49
N PRO A 95 -1.43 1.09 2.40
CA PRO A 95 -1.95 0.90 1.04
C PRO A 95 -2.27 -0.57 0.67
N SER A 96 -1.66 -1.52 1.37
CA SER A 96 -1.89 -2.96 1.23
C SER A 96 -2.95 -3.51 2.19
N GLY A 97 -3.43 -2.73 3.16
CA GLY A 97 -4.54 -3.07 4.06
C GLY A 97 -4.13 -3.65 5.42
N ASP A 98 -2.83 -3.66 5.73
CA ASP A 98 -2.29 -4.08 7.03
C ASP A 98 -2.13 -2.86 7.96
N PHE A 99 -1.90 -3.11 9.25
CA PHE A 99 -1.86 -2.05 10.26
C PHE A 99 -0.44 -1.76 10.73
N TRP A 100 -0.12 -0.49 10.92
CA TRP A 100 1.16 -0.08 11.50
C TRP A 100 1.20 -0.40 12.98
N ASP A 101 2.35 -0.84 13.46
CA ASP A 101 2.55 -1.21 14.86
C ASP A 101 3.92 -0.71 15.35
N TRP A 102 3.97 -0.33 16.62
CA TRP A 102 5.20 0.09 17.27
C TRP A 102 5.64 -1.01 18.21
N ASP A 103 6.64 -1.78 17.80
CA ASP A 103 7.14 -2.87 18.61
C ASP A 103 8.29 -2.41 19.50
N ARG A 104 8.06 -2.43 20.80
CA ARG A 104 9.14 -2.32 21.79
C ARG A 104 9.21 -3.63 22.56
N ASN A 105 10.24 -4.44 22.32
CA ASN A 105 10.47 -5.59 23.17
C ASN A 105 10.75 -5.12 24.62
N ALA A 106 9.96 -5.61 25.58
CA ALA A 106 10.07 -5.30 27.01
C ALA A 106 11.46 -5.55 27.61
N ALA A 107 12.31 -6.35 26.93
CA ALA A 107 13.70 -6.61 27.31
C ALA A 107 14.74 -5.63 26.73
N GLY A 108 14.33 -4.63 25.94
CA GLY A 108 15.24 -3.61 25.37
C GLY A 108 16.14 -4.11 24.23
N ALA A 109 15.79 -5.22 23.58
CA ALA A 109 16.63 -5.83 22.56
C ALA A 109 16.30 -5.41 21.11
N VAL A 110 15.08 -4.97 20.81
CA VAL A 110 14.67 -4.50 19.47
C VAL A 110 13.55 -3.46 19.67
N ALA A 111 13.75 -2.25 19.18
CA ALA A 111 12.73 -1.24 18.99
C ALA A 111 12.49 -1.10 17.49
N GLY A 112 11.25 -1.14 17.03
CA GLY A 112 10.96 -1.27 15.60
C GLY A 112 9.60 -0.74 15.22
N VAL A 113 9.51 -0.20 14.01
CA VAL A 113 8.20 0.01 13.36
C VAL A 113 7.90 -1.25 12.58
N SER A 114 6.68 -1.77 12.68
CA SER A 114 6.27 -2.91 11.89
C SER A 114 4.94 -2.70 11.18
N LEU A 115 4.71 -3.50 10.15
CA LEU A 115 3.43 -3.63 9.48
C LEU A 115 2.87 -5.00 9.84
N TYR A 116 1.84 -5.00 10.69
CA TYR A 116 1.19 -6.18 11.22
C TYR A 116 0.01 -6.63 10.35
N GLY A 117 0.06 -7.88 9.90
CA GLY A 117 -0.96 -8.50 9.07
C GLY A 117 -0.39 -9.40 7.98
N GLU A 118 -1.27 -10.00 7.19
CA GLU A 118 -0.94 -10.98 6.13
C GLU A 118 -1.49 -10.55 4.76
N LYS A 119 -2.04 -9.33 4.63
CA LYS A 119 -2.67 -8.89 3.38
C LYS A 119 -1.65 -8.37 2.37
N THR A 120 -0.51 -7.89 2.84
CA THR A 120 0.54 -7.36 1.98
C THR A 120 1.23 -8.48 1.23
N ASP A 121 1.29 -8.32 -0.10
CA ASP A 121 2.05 -9.20 -0.97
C ASP A 121 3.55 -9.11 -0.64
N GLU A 122 4.17 -10.25 -0.39
CA GLU A 122 5.60 -10.36 -0.06
C GLU A 122 6.48 -9.71 -1.15
N ALA A 123 6.09 -9.77 -2.42
CA ALA A 123 6.83 -9.12 -3.51
C ALA A 123 6.85 -7.59 -3.37
N VAL A 124 5.82 -6.99 -2.78
CA VAL A 124 5.81 -5.56 -2.44
C VAL A 124 6.80 -5.30 -1.31
N MET A 125 6.87 -6.19 -0.31
CA MET A 125 7.75 -6.02 0.83
C MET A 125 9.23 -6.25 0.51
N VAL A 126 9.56 -7.20 -0.36
CA VAL A 126 10.91 -7.31 -0.94
C VAL A 126 11.32 -6.00 -1.59
N ARG A 127 10.40 -5.33 -2.31
CA ARG A 127 10.70 -4.05 -2.94
C ARG A 127 10.80 -2.90 -1.94
N VAL A 128 10.06 -2.94 -0.82
CA VAL A 128 10.22 -2.00 0.29
C VAL A 128 11.60 -2.15 0.90
N ASP A 129 11.99 -3.39 1.14
CA ASP A 129 13.28 -3.75 1.70
C ASP A 129 14.43 -3.33 0.77
N GLU A 130 14.35 -3.56 -0.54
CA GLU A 130 15.32 -3.02 -1.51
C GLU A 130 15.45 -1.48 -1.47
N ILE A 131 14.42 -0.76 -0.99
CA ILE A 131 14.45 0.71 -0.84
C ILE A 131 15.04 1.11 0.54
N LEU A 132 14.84 0.30 1.57
CA LEU A 132 15.17 0.63 2.96
C LEU A 132 16.50 0.02 3.42
N ASP A 133 16.83 -1.18 2.97
CA ASP A 133 18.00 -1.98 3.35
C ASP A 133 18.60 -2.70 2.12
N ASP A 134 18.44 -4.03 1.98
CA ASP A 134 19.16 -4.84 0.98
C ASP A 134 18.27 -5.73 0.09
N GLY A 135 16.97 -5.85 0.41
CA GLY A 135 16.03 -6.67 -0.35
C GLY A 135 15.98 -8.15 0.06
N ASP A 136 16.69 -8.54 1.11
CA ASP A 136 16.54 -9.83 1.78
C ASP A 136 15.73 -9.74 3.07
N LEU A 137 14.43 -10.04 2.95
CA LEU A 137 13.48 -10.09 4.07
C LEU A 137 13.84 -11.08 5.19
N SER A 138 14.84 -11.94 5.01
CA SER A 138 15.27 -12.87 6.06
C SER A 138 16.39 -12.32 6.95
N THR A 139 17.01 -11.19 6.57
CA THR A 139 18.15 -10.61 7.27
C THR A 139 18.05 -9.08 7.38
N GLY A 140 19.11 -8.45 7.87
CA GLY A 140 19.18 -6.99 7.93
C GLY A 140 18.31 -6.37 9.02
N LYS A 141 18.12 -5.05 8.90
CA LYS A 141 17.25 -4.25 9.78
C LYS A 141 15.79 -4.35 9.35
N PHE A 142 15.53 -4.73 8.11
CA PHE A 142 14.19 -4.93 7.59
C PHE A 142 13.94 -6.42 7.35
N TYR A 143 13.11 -7.05 8.18
CA TYR A 143 12.89 -8.49 8.10
C TYR A 143 11.43 -8.89 8.24
N HIS A 144 11.10 -10.07 7.73
CA HIS A 144 9.78 -10.68 7.80
C HIS A 144 9.71 -11.69 8.96
N GLY A 145 8.91 -11.36 9.97
CA GLY A 145 8.52 -12.27 11.04
C GLY A 145 7.28 -13.08 10.68
N PRO A 146 6.72 -13.85 11.63
CA PRO A 146 5.57 -14.74 11.35
C PRO A 146 4.30 -14.04 10.87
N THR A 147 4.07 -12.79 11.30
CA THR A 147 2.81 -12.04 11.07
C THR A 147 3.04 -10.55 10.82
N ARG A 148 4.31 -10.15 10.65
CA ARG A 148 4.69 -8.75 10.51
C ARG A 148 5.98 -8.59 9.74
N TYR A 149 6.10 -7.47 9.06
CA TYR A 149 7.36 -6.99 8.51
C TYR A 149 7.87 -5.90 9.43
N THR A 150 9.09 -6.03 9.95
CA THR A 150 9.62 -5.14 10.97
C THR A 150 10.83 -4.40 10.41
N PHE A 151 10.87 -3.09 10.62
CA PHE A 151 12.04 -2.26 10.43
C PHE A 151 12.60 -1.84 11.79
N GLU A 152 13.76 -2.39 12.14
CA GLU A 152 14.45 -2.17 13.39
C GLU A 152 15.16 -0.80 13.45
N LEU A 153 15.08 -0.17 14.63
CA LEU A 153 15.72 1.09 14.99
C LEU A 153 17.04 0.83 15.72
N ASP A 154 17.95 1.81 15.62
CA ASP A 154 19.28 1.79 16.24
C ASP A 154 19.30 2.22 17.71
#